data_AF-A0A4Q0AVW0-F1
#
_entry.id   AF-A0A4Q0AVW0-F1
#
_cell.length_a   1.000
_cell.length_b   1.000
_cell.length_c   1.000
_cell.angle_alpha   90.00
_cell.angle_beta   90.00
_cell.angle_gamma   90.00
#
_symmetry.space_group_name_H-M   'P 1'
#
loop_
_entity.id
_entity.type
_entity.pdbx_description
1 polymer ?
#
loop_
_entity_poly.entity_id
_entity_poly.type
_entity_poly.pdbx_seq_one_letter_code
_entity_poly.pdbx_strand_id
1 'polypeptide(L)'
;MTTQISKTEIQQIFHSQTSNRFYKFREVQARKAIPCEVVVTVINGEIETKNVADQDSVVVMNITTKSREQHIISTTKFASRYQNGENITEDWSTFQPIGEVDAMEWFEDSVEFEAPWGELMIIHKGDFLCGIPDSPTDIYRIARAEFFDTYSNQPKTSSDETITISVKEYDELVESSIFLTCLENAGVDNWSGYSFAKELLEEYE
;
A
#
# COMPACT_ATOMS: atom_id res chain seq x y z
N MET A 1 -11.56 23.40 -9.69
CA MET A 1 -10.99 24.12 -8.54
C MET A 1 -10.96 23.13 -7.40
N THR A 2 -9.81 22.91 -6.78
CA THR A 2 -9.70 22.00 -5.65
C THR A 2 -10.25 22.69 -4.41
N THR A 3 -11.18 22.04 -3.70
CA THR A 3 -11.74 22.59 -2.45
C THR A 3 -10.83 22.20 -1.31
N GLN A 4 -10.39 23.17 -0.50
CA GLN A 4 -9.62 22.88 0.70
C GLN A 4 -10.57 22.56 1.86
N ILE A 5 -10.34 21.44 2.54
CA ILE A 5 -11.08 21.00 3.71
C ILE A 5 -10.16 20.87 4.93
N SER A 6 -10.73 20.99 6.13
CA SER A 6 -9.92 20.95 7.35
C SER A 6 -9.45 19.53 7.70
N LYS A 7 -8.36 19.41 8.46
CA LYS A 7 -7.88 18.13 9.01
C LYS A 7 -8.96 17.39 9.81
N THR A 8 -9.77 18.12 10.57
CA THR A 8 -10.89 17.53 11.32
C THR A 8 -11.99 17.01 10.40
N GLU A 9 -12.26 17.72 9.31
CA GLU A 9 -13.29 17.35 8.34
C GLU A 9 -12.92 16.08 7.58
N ILE A 10 -11.68 15.96 7.07
CA ILE A 10 -11.23 14.72 6.41
C ILE A 10 -11.24 13.52 7.38
N GLN A 11 -10.89 13.73 8.66
CA GLN A 11 -11.01 12.71 9.70
C GLN A 11 -12.46 12.30 9.90
N GLN A 12 -13.40 13.25 10.02
CA GLN A 12 -14.82 12.95 10.17
C GLN A 12 -15.37 12.15 8.99
N ILE A 13 -14.98 12.52 7.76
CA ILE A 13 -15.38 11.80 6.55
C ILE A 13 -14.88 10.35 6.63
N PHE A 14 -13.59 10.13 6.91
CA PHE A 14 -13.01 8.79 7.01
C PHE A 14 -13.73 7.90 8.04
N HIS A 15 -13.97 8.42 9.25
CA HIS A 15 -14.62 7.64 10.31
C HIS A 15 -16.13 7.46 10.12
N SER A 16 -16.76 8.26 9.25
CA SER A 16 -18.19 8.14 8.94
C SER A 16 -18.50 7.14 7.83
N GLN A 17 -17.48 6.72 7.08
CA GLN A 17 -17.60 5.81 5.95
C GLN A 17 -17.07 4.42 6.30
N THR A 18 -17.43 3.43 5.48
CA THR A 18 -16.91 2.07 5.61
C THR A 18 -15.50 2.01 5.02
N SER A 19 -14.53 1.60 5.84
CA SER A 19 -13.17 1.26 5.42
C SER A 19 -12.93 -0.25 5.51
N ASN A 20 -12.02 -0.77 4.70
CA ASN A 20 -11.56 -2.15 4.78
C ASN A 20 -10.11 -2.20 5.27
N ARG A 21 -9.71 -3.31 5.88
CA ARG A 21 -8.34 -3.54 6.35
C ARG A 21 -7.45 -3.99 5.19
N PHE A 22 -6.27 -3.40 5.08
CA PHE A 22 -5.24 -3.75 4.10
C PHE A 22 -3.86 -3.86 4.75
N TYR A 23 -3.00 -4.67 4.14
CA TYR A 23 -1.67 -5.01 4.63
C TYR A 23 -0.61 -4.59 3.63
N LYS A 24 0.40 -3.84 4.11
CA LYS A 24 1.52 -3.47 3.25
C LYS A 24 2.40 -4.69 3.03
N PHE A 25 2.66 -5.06 1.78
CA PHE A 25 3.34 -6.34 1.46
C PHE A 25 4.68 -6.17 0.73
N ARG A 26 4.90 -5.02 0.06
CA ARG A 26 6.14 -4.74 -0.66
C ARG A 26 7.26 -4.31 0.26
N GLU A 27 8.44 -4.86 0.01
CA GLU A 27 9.69 -4.43 0.64
C GLU A 27 10.01 -2.98 0.28
N VAL A 28 10.74 -2.33 1.19
CA VAL A 28 11.30 -1.00 0.97
C VAL A 28 12.81 -1.05 1.15
N GLN A 29 13.50 -0.09 0.54
CA GLN A 29 14.86 0.24 0.93
C GLN A 29 14.81 1.42 1.90
N ALA A 30 15.63 1.37 2.96
CA ALA A 30 15.72 2.46 3.90
C ALA A 30 17.14 2.66 4.42
N ARG A 31 17.41 3.90 4.85
CA ARG A 31 18.62 4.29 5.60
C ARG A 31 18.31 5.47 6.51
N LYS A 32 19.16 5.70 7.51
CA LYS A 32 19.17 6.97 8.26
C LYS A 32 19.37 8.14 7.29
N ALA A 33 18.58 9.18 7.49
CA ALA A 33 18.69 10.41 6.73
C ALA A 33 19.95 11.18 7.16
N ILE A 34 20.51 11.96 6.24
CA ILE A 34 21.53 12.94 6.59
C ILE A 34 20.79 14.15 7.17
N PRO A 35 21.20 14.73 8.32
CA PRO A 35 20.55 15.92 8.84
C PRO A 35 20.53 17.05 7.80
N CYS A 36 19.37 17.70 7.65
CA CYS A 36 19.09 18.70 6.62
C CYS A 36 19.04 18.18 5.17
N GLU A 37 19.03 16.87 4.95
CA GLU A 37 18.76 16.27 3.65
C GLU A 37 17.36 16.64 3.17
N VAL A 38 17.26 17.04 1.90
CA VAL A 38 15.98 17.35 1.26
C VAL A 38 15.52 16.15 0.46
N VAL A 39 14.40 15.57 0.84
CA VAL A 39 13.76 14.47 0.10
C VAL A 39 12.52 15.02 -0.60
N VAL A 40 12.43 14.76 -1.91
CA VAL A 40 11.33 15.21 -2.76
C VAL A 40 10.58 13.97 -3.24
N THR A 41 9.30 13.86 -2.91
CA THR A 41 8.42 12.89 -3.57
C THR A 41 8.02 13.44 -4.93
N VAL A 42 8.26 12.65 -5.98
CA VAL A 42 7.76 12.93 -7.33
C VAL A 42 6.85 11.79 -7.76
N ILE A 43 5.59 12.08 -8.05
CA ILE A 43 4.64 11.14 -8.65
C ILE A 43 4.24 11.66 -10.03
N ASN A 44 4.39 10.82 -11.06
CA ASN A 44 4.05 11.16 -12.45
C ASN A 44 4.70 12.45 -12.99
N GLY A 45 5.87 12.84 -12.46
CA GLY A 45 6.60 14.04 -12.88
C GLY A 45 6.20 15.32 -12.15
N GLU A 46 5.25 15.26 -11.22
CA GLU A 46 4.87 16.37 -10.36
C GLU A 46 5.46 16.19 -8.96
N ILE A 47 5.97 17.29 -8.38
CA ILE A 47 6.45 17.30 -7.00
C ILE A 47 5.21 17.26 -6.10
N GLU A 48 5.08 16.19 -5.33
CA GLU A 48 3.96 16.04 -4.38
C GLU A 48 4.34 16.60 -3.01
N THR A 49 5.53 16.25 -2.50
CA THR A 49 6.01 16.72 -1.19
C THR A 49 7.50 17.05 -1.22
N LYS A 50 7.93 17.89 -0.27
CA LYS A 50 9.33 18.27 -0.09
C LYS A 50 9.64 18.39 1.39
N ASN A 51 10.23 17.34 1.95
CA ASN A 51 10.56 17.27 3.38
C ASN A 51 12.06 17.46 3.63
N VAL A 52 12.38 18.04 4.78
CA VAL A 52 13.76 18.25 5.25
C VAL A 52 13.98 17.34 6.45
N ALA A 53 14.95 16.44 6.34
CA ALA A 53 15.28 15.49 7.39
C ALA A 53 15.87 16.17 8.62
N ASP A 54 15.43 15.72 9.79
CA ASP A 54 16.10 15.99 11.06
C ASP A 54 17.12 14.89 11.40
N GLN A 55 17.66 14.91 12.63
CA GLN A 55 18.67 13.95 13.08
C GLN A 55 18.13 12.54 13.34
N ASP A 56 16.81 12.41 13.54
CA ASP A 56 16.13 11.15 13.86
C ASP A 56 15.30 10.62 12.68
N SER A 57 15.53 11.16 11.49
CA SER A 57 14.82 10.84 10.27
C SER A 57 15.40 9.61 9.57
N VAL A 58 14.50 8.83 8.96
CA VAL A 58 14.81 7.70 8.08
C VAL A 58 14.25 8.02 6.70
N VAL A 59 15.08 7.89 5.67
CA VAL A 59 14.64 7.95 4.28
C VAL A 59 14.16 6.55 3.89
N VAL A 60 12.91 6.46 3.45
CA VAL A 60 12.29 5.22 2.99
C VAL A 60 11.98 5.35 1.52
N MET A 61 12.39 4.37 0.73
CA MET A 61 12.20 4.29 -0.71
C MET A 61 11.39 3.05 -1.07
N ASN A 62 10.26 3.24 -1.75
CA ASN A 62 9.57 2.14 -2.41
C ASN A 62 10.43 1.65 -3.59
N ILE A 63 10.71 0.36 -3.68
CA ILE A 63 11.61 -0.19 -4.72
C ILE A 63 10.88 -0.88 -5.87
N THR A 64 9.61 -1.20 -5.71
CA THR A 64 8.78 -1.89 -6.71
C THR A 64 7.98 -0.94 -7.59
N THR A 65 7.72 0.26 -7.08
CA THR A 65 6.91 1.26 -7.76
C THR A 65 7.73 1.92 -8.87
N LYS A 66 7.09 2.31 -9.98
CA LYS A 66 7.78 3.02 -11.08
C LYS A 66 8.37 4.36 -10.62
N SER A 67 7.71 5.02 -9.67
CA SER A 67 8.11 6.30 -9.09
C SER A 67 9.37 6.18 -8.24
N ARG A 68 9.62 5.02 -7.63
CA ARG A 68 10.60 4.83 -6.56
C ARG A 68 10.53 5.93 -5.51
N GLU A 69 9.30 6.29 -5.15
CA GLU A 69 9.01 7.38 -4.23
C GLU A 69 9.84 7.25 -2.96
N GLN A 70 10.40 8.39 -2.53
CA GLN A 70 11.11 8.52 -1.28
C GLN A 70 10.36 9.43 -0.33
N HIS A 71 10.21 9.02 0.92
CA HIS A 71 9.61 9.83 1.97
C HIS A 71 10.43 9.72 3.26
N ILE A 72 10.24 10.70 4.14
CA ILE A 72 10.91 10.76 5.45
C ILE A 72 9.92 10.36 6.53
N ILE A 73 10.34 9.49 7.44
CA ILE A 73 9.65 9.24 8.71
C ILE A 73 10.63 9.25 9.87
N SER A 74 10.14 9.42 11.10
CA SER A 74 10.99 9.29 12.28
C SER A 74 11.45 7.85 12.49
N THR A 75 12.61 7.68 13.10
CA THR A 75 13.19 6.38 13.47
C THR A 75 12.22 5.56 14.32
N THR A 76 11.47 6.19 15.22
CA THR A 76 10.43 5.54 16.03
C THR A 76 9.29 4.98 15.17
N LYS A 77 8.77 5.78 14.21
CA LYS A 77 7.74 5.30 13.28
C LYS A 77 8.29 4.21 12.35
N PHE A 78 9.57 4.28 11.99
CA PHE A 78 10.21 3.25 11.18
C PHE A 78 10.29 1.91 11.94
N ALA A 79 10.82 1.93 13.16
CA ALA A 79 10.93 0.73 13.99
C ALA A 79 9.58 0.05 14.27
N SER A 80 8.49 0.81 14.38
CA SER A 80 7.15 0.25 14.59
C SER A 80 6.48 -0.30 13.32
N ARG A 81 6.99 0.03 12.13
CA ARG A 81 6.35 -0.29 10.84
C ARG A 81 7.09 -1.33 10.02
N TYR A 82 8.33 -1.65 10.39
CA TYR A 82 9.21 -2.55 9.64
C TYR A 82 9.88 -3.57 10.54
N GLN A 83 9.95 -4.82 10.07
CA GLN A 83 10.63 -5.91 10.77
C GLN A 83 12.12 -5.57 10.95
N ASN A 84 12.62 -5.72 12.18
CA ASN A 84 13.99 -5.36 12.58
C ASN A 84 14.35 -3.88 12.32
N GLY A 85 13.34 -3.00 12.23
CA GLY A 85 13.53 -1.60 11.88
C GLY A 85 14.37 -0.80 12.90
N GLU A 86 14.48 -1.28 14.14
CA GLU A 86 15.39 -0.73 15.15
C GLU A 86 16.88 -0.85 14.77
N ASN A 87 17.22 -1.71 13.82
CA ASN A 87 18.59 -1.92 13.34
C ASN A 87 18.95 -1.07 12.12
N ILE A 88 18.17 -0.02 11.81
CA ILE A 88 18.42 0.87 10.70
C ILE A 88 19.83 1.52 10.78
N THR A 89 20.54 1.54 9.65
CA THR A 89 21.89 2.09 9.53
C THR A 89 21.93 3.23 8.51
N GLU A 90 23.11 3.84 8.31
CA GLU A 90 23.34 4.88 7.29
C GLU A 90 23.36 4.30 5.86
N ASP A 91 23.56 2.99 5.72
CA ASP A 91 23.58 2.29 4.44
C ASP A 91 22.18 1.82 4.03
N TRP A 92 21.90 1.85 2.72
CA TRP A 92 20.67 1.32 2.17
C TRP A 92 20.54 -0.18 2.46
N SER A 93 19.50 -0.53 3.22
CA SER A 93 19.15 -1.90 3.55
C SER A 93 17.68 -2.17 3.21
N THR A 94 17.34 -3.43 2.94
CA THR A 94 15.96 -3.83 2.62
C THR A 94 15.19 -4.20 3.88
N PHE A 95 13.94 -3.75 3.98
CA PHE A 95 13.08 -3.99 5.13
C PHE A 95 11.70 -4.49 4.72
N GLN A 96 11.18 -5.44 5.52
CA GLN A 96 9.82 -5.96 5.38
C GLN A 96 8.85 -5.07 6.16
N PRO A 97 7.77 -4.58 5.54
CA PRO A 97 6.71 -3.91 6.28
C PRO A 97 5.95 -4.91 7.16
N ILE A 98 5.52 -4.44 8.33
CA ILE A 98 4.57 -5.13 9.21
C ILE A 98 3.30 -4.29 9.42
N GLY A 99 3.21 -3.15 8.73
CA GLY A 99 2.14 -2.18 8.89
C GLY A 99 0.87 -2.56 8.13
N GLU A 100 -0.25 -2.20 8.74
CA GLU A 100 -1.60 -2.31 8.19
C GLU A 100 -2.30 -0.95 8.23
N VAL A 101 -3.29 -0.79 7.36
CA VAL A 101 -4.12 0.42 7.26
C VAL A 101 -5.58 0.04 7.11
N ASP A 102 -6.45 0.85 7.68
CA ASP A 102 -7.83 0.92 7.20
C ASP A 102 -7.86 1.86 6.01
N ALA A 103 -8.47 1.44 4.90
CA ALA A 103 -8.52 2.25 3.68
C ALA A 103 -9.93 2.30 3.09
N MET A 104 -10.25 3.45 2.49
CA MET A 104 -11.46 3.66 1.70
C MET A 104 -11.09 4.36 0.39
N GLU A 105 -11.75 3.96 -0.69
CA GLU A 105 -11.60 4.63 -1.98
C GLU A 105 -12.40 5.94 -2.00
N TRP A 106 -11.78 7.00 -2.53
CA TRP A 106 -12.37 8.32 -2.63
C TRP A 106 -13.17 8.47 -3.92
N PHE A 107 -14.49 8.68 -3.82
CA PHE A 107 -15.35 8.79 -5.00
C PHE A 107 -15.76 10.23 -5.35
N GLU A 108 -15.46 11.19 -4.47
CA GLU A 108 -15.87 12.58 -4.60
C GLU A 108 -14.89 13.41 -5.47
N ASP A 109 -15.23 14.68 -5.67
CA ASP A 109 -14.34 15.65 -6.31
C ASP A 109 -13.03 15.83 -5.52
N SER A 110 -12.00 16.34 -6.21
CA SER A 110 -10.69 16.51 -5.58
C SER A 110 -10.72 17.56 -4.49
N VAL A 111 -10.19 17.19 -3.33
CA VAL A 111 -10.06 18.08 -2.16
C VAL A 111 -8.61 18.12 -1.69
N GLU A 112 -8.25 19.24 -1.08
CA GLU A 112 -6.94 19.45 -0.45
C GLU A 112 -7.10 19.45 1.07
N PHE A 113 -6.20 18.77 1.79
CA PHE A 113 -6.22 18.71 3.25
C PHE A 113 -4.81 18.56 3.83
N GLU A 114 -4.65 18.88 5.11
CA GLU A 114 -3.36 18.72 5.82
C GLU A 114 -3.19 17.28 6.34
N ALA A 115 -2.10 16.63 5.91
CA ALA A 115 -1.70 15.30 6.35
C ALA A 115 -1.14 15.29 7.80
N PRO A 116 -0.93 14.12 8.42
CA PRO A 116 -0.47 14.04 9.81
C PRO A 116 0.94 14.61 10.04
N TRP A 117 1.73 14.76 8.98
CA TRP A 117 3.06 15.38 9.00
C TRP A 117 3.05 16.90 8.71
N GLY A 118 1.88 17.52 8.55
CA GLY A 118 1.74 18.98 8.44
C GLY A 118 1.86 19.56 7.04
N GLU A 119 1.92 18.73 6.00
CA GLU A 119 1.89 19.19 4.61
C GLU A 119 0.51 19.03 3.98
N LEU A 120 0.21 19.86 2.97
CA LEU A 120 -1.00 19.75 2.18
C LEU A 120 -0.89 18.57 1.21
N MET A 121 -1.95 17.77 1.13
CA MET A 121 -2.14 16.71 0.14
C MET A 121 -3.43 16.95 -0.62
N ILE A 122 -3.44 16.59 -1.90
CA ILE A 122 -4.65 16.61 -2.73
C ILE A 122 -5.08 15.16 -2.95
N ILE A 123 -6.31 14.81 -2.57
CA ILE A 123 -6.90 13.52 -2.90
C ILE A 123 -7.75 13.66 -4.16
N HIS A 124 -7.53 12.77 -5.12
CA HIS A 124 -8.32 12.70 -6.35
C HIS A 124 -9.33 11.56 -6.29
N LYS A 125 -10.33 11.64 -7.17
CA LYS A 125 -11.26 10.54 -7.38
C LYS A 125 -10.51 9.26 -7.77
N GLY A 126 -10.78 8.17 -7.06
CA GLY A 126 -10.19 6.85 -7.22
C GLY A 126 -8.96 6.59 -6.33
N ASP A 127 -8.40 7.61 -5.69
CA ASP A 127 -7.32 7.45 -4.71
C ASP A 127 -7.85 6.86 -3.40
N PHE A 128 -6.94 6.42 -2.54
CA PHE A 128 -7.29 5.87 -1.24
C PHE A 128 -6.98 6.86 -0.13
N LEU A 129 -7.96 6.99 0.77
CA LEU A 129 -7.75 7.61 2.07
C LEU A 129 -7.44 6.49 3.06
N CYS A 130 -6.32 6.60 3.77
CA CYS A 130 -5.81 5.57 4.66
C CYS A 130 -5.66 6.10 6.09
N GLY A 131 -6.11 5.30 7.05
CA GLY A 131 -5.94 5.52 8.48
C GLY A 131 -5.13 4.41 9.12
N ILE A 132 -4.31 4.76 10.11
CA ILE A 132 -3.53 3.80 10.88
C ILE A 132 -4.42 3.28 12.02
N PRO A 133 -4.60 1.96 12.18
CA PRO A 133 -5.47 1.40 13.22
C PRO A 133 -5.11 1.87 14.64
N ASP A 134 -3.82 1.90 14.96
CA ASP A 134 -3.29 2.36 16.26
C ASP A 134 -3.17 3.89 16.38
N SER A 135 -3.45 4.62 15.29
CA SER A 135 -3.45 6.08 15.25
C SER A 135 -4.55 6.57 14.32
N PRO A 136 -5.83 6.46 14.73
CA PRO A 136 -6.97 6.68 13.83
C PRO A 136 -7.09 8.14 13.32
N THR A 137 -6.38 9.07 13.95
CA THR A 137 -6.27 10.47 13.50
C THR A 137 -5.23 10.68 12.40
N ASP A 138 -4.31 9.74 12.21
CA ASP A 138 -3.27 9.78 11.19
C ASP A 138 -3.87 9.34 9.84
N ILE A 139 -4.66 10.24 9.25
CA ILE A 139 -5.33 10.05 7.96
C ILE A 139 -4.52 10.71 6.84
N TYR A 140 -4.21 9.97 5.79
CA TYR A 140 -3.43 10.45 4.65
C TYR A 140 -3.89 9.81 3.34
N ARG A 141 -3.46 10.37 2.21
CA ARG A 141 -3.80 9.91 0.87
C ARG A 141 -2.71 8.97 0.34
N ILE A 142 -3.12 7.93 -0.38
CA ILE A 142 -2.26 7.13 -1.25
C ILE A 142 -2.88 7.11 -2.64
N ALA A 143 -2.08 7.42 -3.67
CA ALA A 143 -2.55 7.38 -5.05
C ALA A 143 -3.02 5.95 -5.43
N ARG A 144 -4.07 5.82 -6.23
CA ARG A 144 -4.67 4.51 -6.57
C ARG A 144 -3.65 3.45 -6.99
N ALA A 145 -2.80 3.78 -7.96
CA ALA A 145 -1.82 2.84 -8.50
C ALA A 145 -0.76 2.42 -7.47
N GLU A 146 -0.34 3.36 -6.62
CA GLU A 146 0.62 3.11 -5.55
C GLU A 146 0.00 2.26 -4.43
N PHE A 147 -1.29 2.48 -4.15
CA PHE A 147 -2.03 1.69 -3.17
C PHE A 147 -2.03 0.20 -3.57
N PHE A 148 -2.46 -0.12 -4.80
CA PHE A 148 -2.50 -1.51 -5.24
C PHE A 148 -1.11 -2.14 -5.49
N ASP A 149 -0.07 -1.35 -5.81
CA ASP A 149 1.27 -1.93 -5.88
C ASP A 149 1.81 -2.31 -4.49
N THR A 150 1.36 -1.66 -3.42
CA THR A 150 1.98 -1.77 -2.09
C THR A 150 1.10 -2.38 -1.00
N TYR A 151 -0.22 -2.44 -1.17
CA TYR A 151 -1.19 -2.97 -0.22
C TYR A 151 -2.07 -4.07 -0.83
N SER A 152 -2.42 -5.07 -0.02
CA SER A 152 -3.38 -6.11 -0.39
C SER A 152 -4.42 -6.31 0.71
N ASN A 153 -5.60 -6.82 0.36
CA ASN A 153 -6.66 -7.14 1.31
C ASN A 153 -6.40 -8.48 2.06
N GLN A 154 -5.34 -9.19 1.70
CA GLN A 154 -4.88 -10.39 2.40
C GLN A 154 -3.69 -10.05 3.29
N PRO A 155 -3.64 -10.59 4.52
CA PRO A 155 -2.41 -10.54 5.29
C PRO A 155 -1.31 -11.27 4.52
N LYS A 156 -0.08 -10.78 4.64
CA LYS A 156 1.08 -11.44 4.04
C LYS A 156 1.27 -12.79 4.71
N THR A 157 0.80 -13.86 4.09
CA THR A 157 1.15 -15.23 4.46
C THR A 157 2.62 -15.43 4.13
N SER A 158 3.42 -15.81 5.12
CA SER A 158 4.81 -16.17 4.85
C SER A 158 4.85 -17.34 3.85
N SER A 159 5.80 -17.34 2.91
CA SER A 159 5.95 -18.42 1.91
C SER A 159 6.20 -19.80 2.53
N ASP A 160 6.52 -19.84 3.84
CA ASP A 160 6.74 -21.06 4.62
C ASP A 160 5.57 -21.38 5.57
N GLU A 161 4.46 -20.63 5.51
CA GLU A 161 3.27 -20.90 6.32
C GLU A 161 2.46 -22.07 5.77
N THR A 162 2.33 -23.13 6.58
CA THR A 162 1.44 -24.24 6.27
C THR A 162 0.02 -23.92 6.69
N ILE A 163 -0.92 -23.91 5.75
CA ILE A 163 -2.36 -23.92 6.06
C ILE A 163 -2.82 -25.36 6.33
N THR A 164 -3.67 -25.56 7.33
CA THR A 164 -4.30 -26.87 7.61
C THR A 164 -5.72 -26.86 7.10
N ILE A 165 -6.00 -27.71 6.11
CA ILE A 165 -7.34 -27.93 5.55
C ILE A 165 -7.76 -29.38 5.77
N SER A 166 -9.05 -29.67 5.62
CA SER A 166 -9.52 -31.06 5.66
C SER A 166 -9.01 -31.85 4.44
N VAL A 167 -8.83 -33.16 4.58
CA VAL A 167 -8.43 -34.03 3.45
C VAL A 167 -9.43 -33.89 2.29
N LYS A 168 -10.72 -33.78 2.61
CA LYS A 168 -11.77 -33.60 1.61
C LYS A 168 -11.58 -32.31 0.80
N GLU A 169 -11.31 -31.20 1.47
CA GLU A 169 -11.11 -29.90 0.84
C GLU A 169 -9.82 -29.88 0.00
N TYR A 170 -8.76 -30.54 0.49
CA TYR A 170 -7.54 -30.77 -0.28
C TYR A 170 -7.83 -31.53 -1.58
N ASP A 171 -8.58 -32.64 -1.50
CA ASP A 171 -8.92 -33.44 -2.68
C ASP A 171 -9.75 -32.62 -3.69
N GLU A 172 -10.73 -31.82 -3.24
CA GLU A 172 -11.55 -30.95 -4.09
C GLU A 172 -10.71 -29.86 -4.82
N LEU A 173 -9.71 -29.29 -4.14
CA LEU A 173 -8.78 -28.32 -4.75
C LEU A 173 -7.87 -28.97 -5.78
N VAL A 174 -7.36 -30.18 -5.48
CA VAL A 174 -6.54 -30.96 -6.42
C VAL A 174 -7.34 -31.33 -7.66
N GLU A 175 -8.58 -31.81 -7.51
CA GLU A 175 -9.46 -32.13 -8.62
C GLU A 175 -9.75 -30.90 -9.48
N SER A 176 -10.03 -29.75 -8.87
CA SER A 176 -10.27 -28.49 -9.58
C SER A 176 -9.04 -28.03 -10.38
N SER A 177 -7.84 -28.14 -9.80
CA SER A 177 -6.58 -27.80 -10.47
C SER A 177 -6.29 -28.72 -11.67
N ILE A 178 -6.52 -30.03 -11.51
CA ILE A 178 -6.40 -31.01 -12.60
C ILE A 178 -7.39 -30.69 -13.72
N PHE A 179 -8.64 -30.35 -13.38
CA PHE A 179 -9.65 -30.00 -14.36
C PHE A 179 -9.28 -28.75 -15.16
N LEU A 180 -8.80 -27.69 -14.51
CA LEU A 180 -8.32 -26.48 -15.18
C LEU A 180 -7.16 -26.79 -16.13
N THR A 181 -6.20 -27.62 -15.70
CA THR A 181 -5.09 -28.08 -16.54
C THR A 181 -5.59 -28.84 -17.77
N CYS A 182 -6.61 -29.68 -17.62
CA CYS A 182 -7.24 -30.39 -18.74
C CYS A 182 -7.93 -29.43 -19.72
N LEU A 183 -8.61 -28.39 -19.21
CA LEU A 183 -9.22 -27.35 -20.04
C LEU A 183 -8.17 -26.58 -20.85
N GLU A 184 -7.09 -26.13 -20.19
CA GLU A 184 -5.99 -25.43 -20.87
C GLU A 184 -5.36 -26.30 -21.97
N ASN A 185 -5.09 -27.57 -21.67
CA ASN A 185 -4.56 -28.52 -22.65
C ASN A 185 -5.55 -28.85 -23.79
N ALA A 186 -6.85 -28.70 -23.55
CA ALA A 186 -7.88 -28.84 -24.58
C ALA A 186 -8.01 -27.59 -25.48
N GLY A 187 -7.21 -26.56 -25.24
CA GLY A 187 -7.21 -25.32 -26.01
C GLY A 187 -8.35 -24.38 -25.65
N VAL A 188 -8.76 -24.34 -24.37
CA VAL A 188 -9.76 -23.38 -23.88
C VAL A 188 -9.26 -21.92 -23.94
N ASP A 189 -7.95 -21.71 -24.13
CA ASP A 189 -7.33 -20.41 -24.38
C ASP A 189 -7.90 -19.69 -25.63
N ASN A 190 -8.53 -20.42 -26.54
CA ASN A 190 -9.21 -19.88 -27.72
C ASN A 190 -10.73 -19.66 -27.56
N TRP A 191 -11.30 -19.99 -26.39
CA TRP A 191 -12.74 -19.81 -26.17
C TRP A 191 -13.10 -18.34 -26.02
N SER A 192 -14.23 -17.96 -26.62
CA SER A 192 -14.80 -16.63 -26.44
C SER A 192 -15.13 -16.42 -24.95
N GLY A 193 -14.37 -15.56 -24.29
CA GLY A 193 -14.51 -15.29 -22.85
C GLY A 193 -13.34 -15.77 -22.00
N TYR A 194 -12.36 -16.51 -22.54
CA TYR A 194 -11.15 -16.86 -21.78
C TYR A 194 -10.34 -15.61 -21.41
N SER A 195 -10.18 -14.67 -22.35
CA SER A 195 -9.54 -13.37 -22.08
C SER A 195 -10.31 -12.57 -21.03
N PHE A 196 -11.64 -12.54 -21.11
CA PHE A 196 -12.48 -11.89 -20.11
C PHE A 196 -12.40 -12.57 -18.74
N ALA A 197 -12.32 -13.90 -18.69
CA ALA A 197 -12.14 -14.65 -17.45
C ALA A 197 -10.76 -14.39 -16.83
N LYS A 198 -9.71 -14.19 -17.65
CA LYS A 198 -8.38 -13.78 -17.19
C LYS A 198 -8.40 -12.34 -16.68
N GLU A 199 -9.05 -11.41 -17.38
CA GLU A 199 -9.27 -10.04 -16.91
C GLU A 199 -10.01 -10.03 -15.57
N LEU A 200 -11.08 -10.82 -15.42
CA LEU A 200 -11.79 -10.97 -14.14
C LEU A 200 -10.89 -11.57 -13.07
N LEU A 201 -10.07 -12.58 -13.38
CA LEU A 201 -9.14 -13.17 -12.41
C LEU A 201 -8.12 -12.13 -11.91
N GLU A 202 -7.60 -11.28 -12.80
CA GLU A 202 -6.73 -10.16 -12.44
C GLU A 202 -7.43 -9.12 -11.54
N GLU A 203 -8.77 -9.05 -11.54
CA GLU A 203 -9.53 -8.22 -10.59
C GLU A 203 -9.65 -8.86 -9.18
N TYR A 204 -9.41 -10.17 -9.05
CA TYR A 204 -9.48 -10.92 -7.79
C TYR A 204 -8.11 -11.18 -7.14
N GLU A 205 -7.02 -10.96 -7.87
CA GLU A 205 -5.62 -11.05 -7.39
C GLU A 205 -5.10 -9.71 -6.86
#